data_AF-A0A9P0PIJ2-F1
#
_entry.id   AF-A0A9P0PIJ2-F1
#
_cell.length_a   1.000
_cell.length_b   1.000
_cell.length_c   1.000
_cell.angle_alpha   90.00
_cell.angle_beta   90.00
_cell.angle_gamma   90.00
#
_symmetry.space_group_name_H-M   'P 1'
#
loop_
_entity.id
_entity.type
_entity.pdbx_description
1 polymer ?
#
loop_
_entity_poly.entity_id
_entity_poly.type
_entity_poly.pdbx_seq_one_letter_code
_entity_poly.pdbx_strand_id
1 'polypeptide(L)'
;MEIFLRYLGDPGFQSGVAEDYEIHRTTACKTVSLVLNKVCQKADHSITFPTTVSELNDAKVKWQSRFTIPTVIGALDCTHVKIKRPGRFVDEYVNRKGYTSINVQTTCDASEKFTSIDAQWSGSVHDGRIWRRSIVNEVLSQFKGSFCLLGDSGYGISPWLLTPFKPAINRQQERFNLLHSRERVTIERLFGQLKMRFPILGNTVRVSSEKVPKIILCCAVLHNVAKYLNDDFNLEEAFEDEPLDEVMYEDEEDDDRNPLRRLGVRKREDIIAVLNL
;
A
#
# COMPACT_ATOMS: atom_id res chain seq x y z
N MET A 1 -19.84 -16.55 8.12
CA MET A 1 -18.56 -16.04 7.57
C MET A 1 -18.47 -16.33 6.07
N GLU A 2 -18.87 -17.53 5.63
CA GLU A 2 -18.83 -17.97 4.23
C GLU A 2 -19.48 -17.01 3.22
N ILE A 3 -20.74 -16.58 3.43
CA ILE A 3 -21.43 -15.58 2.57
C ILE A 3 -20.58 -14.32 2.37
N PHE A 4 -19.89 -13.85 3.42
CA PHE A 4 -19.07 -12.65 3.36
C PHE A 4 -17.78 -12.89 2.57
N LEU A 5 -17.08 -14.00 2.82
CA LEU A 5 -15.87 -14.36 2.08
C LEU A 5 -16.18 -14.61 0.59
N ARG A 6 -17.28 -15.30 0.28
CA ARG A 6 -17.78 -15.47 -1.09
C ARG A 6 -18.05 -14.14 -1.78
N TYR A 7 -18.58 -13.15 -1.04
CA TYR A 7 -18.80 -11.80 -1.56
C TYR A 7 -17.51 -11.05 -1.87
N LEU A 8 -16.48 -11.16 -1.01
CA LEU A 8 -15.16 -10.58 -1.31
C LEU A 8 -14.44 -11.32 -2.45
N GLY A 9 -14.75 -12.61 -2.62
CA GLY A 9 -14.35 -13.48 -3.73
C GLY A 9 -15.00 -13.13 -5.08
N ASP A 10 -16.09 -12.35 -5.07
CA ASP A 10 -16.87 -12.00 -6.26
C ASP A 10 -16.44 -10.65 -6.85
N PRO A 11 -16.59 -10.39 -8.16
CA PRO A 11 -16.44 -9.06 -8.77
C PRO A 11 -17.49 -8.01 -8.32
N GLY A 12 -18.15 -8.23 -7.18
CA GLY A 12 -19.00 -7.27 -6.46
C GLY A 12 -20.50 -7.47 -6.62
N PHE A 13 -20.99 -8.63 -7.08
CA PHE A 13 -22.40 -8.90 -7.28
C PHE A 13 -23.04 -9.66 -6.10
N GLN A 14 -23.75 -8.92 -5.24
CA GLN A 14 -24.51 -9.53 -4.15
C GLN A 14 -25.65 -10.45 -4.61
N SER A 15 -26.14 -10.29 -5.84
CA SER A 15 -27.18 -11.15 -6.40
C SER A 15 -26.67 -12.58 -6.61
N GLY A 16 -25.47 -12.75 -7.17
CA GLY A 16 -24.88 -14.08 -7.36
C GLY A 16 -24.62 -14.77 -6.02
N VAL A 17 -24.08 -14.02 -5.04
CA VAL A 17 -23.90 -14.56 -3.67
C VAL A 17 -25.24 -14.98 -3.03
N ALA A 18 -26.32 -14.24 -3.27
CA ALA A 18 -27.62 -14.58 -2.71
C ALA A 18 -28.19 -15.86 -3.34
N GLU A 19 -27.98 -16.03 -4.64
CA GLU A 19 -28.38 -17.22 -5.41
C GLU A 19 -27.59 -18.46 -5.00
N ASP A 20 -26.26 -18.37 -4.89
CA ASP A 20 -25.38 -19.48 -4.47
C ASP A 20 -25.75 -20.08 -3.11
N TYR A 21 -26.31 -19.27 -2.20
CA TYR A 21 -26.72 -19.69 -0.86
C TYR A 21 -28.24 -19.81 -0.70
N GLU A 22 -29.02 -19.69 -1.77
CA GLU A 22 -30.49 -19.77 -1.76
C GLU A 22 -31.17 -18.85 -0.73
N ILE A 23 -30.61 -17.64 -0.54
CA ILE A 23 -31.12 -16.65 0.40
C ILE A 23 -31.62 -15.39 -0.31
N HIS A 24 -32.52 -14.66 0.34
CA HIS A 24 -32.94 -13.36 -0.16
C HIS A 24 -31.76 -12.36 -0.14
N ARG A 25 -31.64 -11.52 -1.18
CA ARG A 25 -30.59 -10.49 -1.30
C ARG A 25 -30.48 -9.59 -0.07
N THR A 26 -31.60 -9.28 0.57
CA THR A 26 -31.61 -8.51 1.83
C THR A 26 -30.85 -9.21 2.95
N THR A 27 -30.99 -10.52 3.08
CA THR A 27 -30.25 -11.33 4.07
C THR A 27 -28.77 -11.30 3.76
N ALA A 28 -28.36 -11.53 2.50
CA ALA A 28 -26.96 -11.42 2.09
C ALA A 28 -26.37 -10.03 2.41
N CYS A 29 -27.09 -8.95 2.08
CA CYS A 29 -26.66 -7.58 2.35
C CYS A 29 -26.49 -7.28 3.85
N LYS A 30 -27.44 -7.75 4.69
CA LYS A 30 -27.37 -7.61 6.15
C LYS A 30 -26.19 -8.39 6.73
N THR A 31 -25.99 -9.64 6.29
CA THR A 31 -24.86 -10.48 6.70
C THR A 31 -23.53 -9.84 6.32
N VAL A 32 -23.38 -9.37 5.07
CA VAL A 32 -22.17 -8.68 4.61
C VAL A 32 -21.89 -7.44 5.46
N SER A 33 -22.90 -6.60 5.70
CA SER A 33 -22.74 -5.38 6.49
C SER A 33 -22.39 -5.67 7.95
N LEU A 34 -22.97 -6.71 8.55
CA LEU A 34 -22.67 -7.14 9.91
C LEU A 34 -21.21 -7.59 10.04
N VAL A 35 -20.78 -8.51 9.18
CA VAL A 35 -19.42 -9.06 9.22
C VAL A 35 -18.40 -7.96 8.92
N LEU A 36 -18.65 -7.13 7.90
CA LEU A 36 -17.78 -6.01 7.54
C LEU A 36 -17.49 -5.11 8.75
N ASN A 37 -18.53 -4.66 9.45
CA ASN A 37 -18.36 -3.79 10.62
C ASN A 37 -17.62 -4.51 11.76
N LYS A 38 -17.89 -5.80 11.99
CA LYS A 38 -17.22 -6.58 13.05
C LYS A 38 -15.74 -6.80 12.77
N VAL A 39 -15.34 -7.04 11.52
CA VAL A 39 -13.93 -7.17 11.14
C VAL A 39 -13.23 -5.81 11.22
N CYS A 40 -13.84 -4.73 10.73
CA CYS A 40 -13.27 -3.39 10.83
C CYS A 40 -13.04 -2.95 12.30
N GLN A 41 -13.87 -3.37 13.25
CA GLN A 41 -13.65 -3.13 14.69
C GLN A 41 -12.38 -3.79 15.26
N LYS A 42 -11.79 -4.74 14.52
CA LYS A 42 -10.54 -5.41 14.89
C LYS A 42 -9.33 -4.88 14.13
N ALA A 43 -9.49 -3.85 13.29
CA ALA A 43 -8.42 -3.31 12.47
C ALA A 43 -7.19 -2.92 13.28
N ASP A 44 -7.37 -2.21 14.39
CA ASP A 44 -6.26 -1.71 15.23
C ASP A 44 -5.42 -2.83 15.87
N HIS A 45 -5.96 -4.05 15.99
CA HIS A 45 -5.23 -5.21 16.50
C HIS A 45 -4.45 -5.94 15.39
N SER A 46 -4.84 -5.73 14.14
CA SER A 46 -4.31 -6.45 12.98
C SER A 46 -3.37 -5.61 12.13
N ILE A 47 -3.56 -4.29 12.10
CA ILE A 47 -2.79 -3.33 11.29
C ILE A 47 -2.34 -2.23 12.24
N THR A 48 -1.08 -2.31 12.66
CA THR A 48 -0.49 -1.34 13.59
C THR A 48 0.87 -0.94 13.06
N PHE A 49 1.10 0.37 12.95
CA PHE A 49 2.40 0.89 12.55
C PHE A 49 3.30 0.97 13.79
N PRO A 50 4.58 0.55 13.73
CA PRO A 50 5.49 0.67 14.86
C PRO A 50 5.69 2.14 15.22
N THR A 51 5.50 2.51 16.49
CA THR A 51 5.59 3.91 16.95
C THR A 51 6.67 4.12 18.00
N THR A 52 7.04 3.08 18.73
CA THR A 52 8.11 3.16 19.73
C THR A 52 9.47 2.82 19.12
N VAL A 53 10.55 3.32 19.74
CA VAL A 53 11.92 3.00 19.32
C VAL A 53 12.17 1.49 19.35
N SER A 54 11.60 0.76 20.31
CA SER A 54 11.75 -0.70 20.38
C SER A 54 11.11 -1.37 19.18
N GLU A 55 9.83 -1.09 18.91
CA GLU A 55 9.10 -1.68 17.77
C GLU A 55 9.74 -1.33 16.42
N LEU A 56 10.23 -0.09 16.27
CA LEU A 56 10.91 0.35 15.06
C LEU A 56 12.25 -0.37 14.86
N ASN A 57 12.99 -0.66 15.94
CA ASN A 57 14.19 -1.48 15.87
C ASN A 57 13.86 -2.93 15.52
N ASP A 58 12.80 -3.50 16.09
CA ASP A 58 12.33 -4.84 15.74
C ASP A 58 11.94 -4.94 14.26
N ALA A 59 11.21 -3.93 13.76
CA ALA A 59 10.85 -3.83 12.34
C ALA A 59 12.08 -3.69 11.44
N LYS A 60 13.08 -2.90 11.87
CA LYS A 60 14.37 -2.75 11.17
C LYS A 60 15.11 -4.09 11.10
N VAL A 61 15.26 -4.79 12.22
CA VAL A 61 15.93 -6.10 12.28
C VAL A 61 15.20 -7.10 11.38
N LYS A 62 13.86 -7.12 11.42
CA LYS A 62 13.03 -7.96 10.57
C LYS A 62 13.19 -7.66 9.08
N TRP A 63 13.32 -6.39 8.70
CA TRP A 63 13.60 -6.02 7.31
C TRP A 63 15.00 -6.47 6.88
N GLN A 64 16.00 -6.16 7.70
CA GLN A 64 17.41 -6.51 7.43
C GLN A 64 17.69 -8.02 7.44
N SER A 65 16.81 -8.85 8.01
CA SER A 65 16.94 -10.30 7.91
C SER A 65 16.62 -10.85 6.51
N ARG A 66 15.93 -10.08 5.67
CA ARG A 66 15.58 -10.45 4.28
C ARG A 66 16.31 -9.60 3.23
N PHE A 67 16.72 -8.40 3.61
CA PHE A 67 17.09 -7.34 2.68
C PHE A 67 18.34 -6.59 3.13
N THR A 68 18.85 -5.69 2.29
CA THR A 68 20.21 -5.14 2.38
C THR A 68 20.26 -3.66 2.74
N ILE A 69 19.29 -2.84 2.31
CA ILE A 69 19.33 -1.40 2.55
C ILE A 69 19.18 -1.15 4.06
N PRO A 70 20.13 -0.45 4.69
CA PRO A 70 20.11 -0.28 6.13
C PRO A 70 19.03 0.70 6.55
N THR A 71 18.59 0.60 7.81
CA THR A 71 17.58 1.49 8.44
C THR A 71 16.17 1.41 7.86
N VAL A 72 15.94 0.56 6.86
CA VAL A 72 14.59 0.34 6.30
C VAL A 72 13.78 -0.51 7.27
N ILE A 73 12.50 -0.16 7.43
CA ILE A 73 11.54 -0.91 8.27
C ILE A 73 10.34 -1.44 7.46
N GLY A 74 10.22 -1.02 6.21
CA GLY A 74 9.03 -1.27 5.40
C GLY A 74 9.09 -0.60 4.03
N ALA A 75 8.08 -0.86 3.21
CA ALA A 75 7.83 -0.16 1.96
C ALA A 75 6.52 0.64 2.05
N LEU A 76 6.42 1.71 1.26
CA LEU A 76 5.30 2.63 1.13
C LEU A 76 4.89 2.70 -0.33
N ASP A 77 3.61 2.54 -0.60
CA ASP A 77 3.07 2.73 -1.93
C ASP A 77 1.55 2.99 -1.87
N CYS A 78 1.02 3.51 -2.96
CA CYS A 78 -0.40 3.72 -3.18
C CYS A 78 -0.97 2.67 -4.12
N THR A 79 -2.24 2.30 -3.92
CA THR A 79 -2.98 1.48 -4.88
C THR A 79 -4.36 2.07 -5.14
N HIS A 80 -4.80 2.03 -6.40
CA HIS A 80 -6.11 2.50 -6.78
C HIS A 80 -7.12 1.36 -6.76
N VAL A 81 -8.20 1.55 -5.98
CA VAL A 81 -9.36 0.65 -5.97
C VAL A 81 -10.45 1.27 -6.83
N LYS A 82 -10.79 0.60 -7.93
CA LYS A 82 -11.77 1.09 -8.89
C LYS A 82 -13.16 1.08 -8.28
N ILE A 83 -13.86 2.21 -8.37
CA ILE A 83 -15.22 2.37 -7.85
C ILE A 83 -16.20 2.61 -8.98
N LYS A 84 -17.48 2.30 -8.72
CA LYS A 84 -18.56 2.80 -9.57
C LYS A 84 -18.50 4.33 -9.60
N ARG A 85 -18.68 4.90 -10.80
CA ARG A 85 -18.74 6.35 -11.02
C ARG A 85 -19.68 6.99 -9.98
N PRO A 86 -19.19 7.92 -9.13
CA PRO A 86 -20.02 8.53 -8.11
C PRO A 86 -21.07 9.44 -8.75
N GLY A 87 -22.18 9.69 -8.05
CA GLY A 87 -23.26 10.54 -8.55
C GLY A 87 -22.96 12.05 -8.48
N ARG A 88 -21.94 12.45 -7.71
CA ARG A 88 -21.49 13.83 -7.51
C ARG A 88 -19.96 13.88 -7.46
N PHE A 89 -19.38 15.03 -7.79
CA PHE A 89 -17.93 15.28 -7.70
C PHE A 89 -17.08 14.24 -8.43
N VAL A 90 -17.53 13.78 -9.61
CA VAL A 90 -16.87 12.70 -10.36
C VAL A 90 -15.40 12.96 -10.59
N ASP A 91 -15.07 14.18 -10.99
CA ASP A 91 -13.71 14.58 -11.38
C ASP A 91 -12.71 14.42 -10.23
N GLU A 92 -13.15 14.54 -8.98
CA GLU A 92 -12.30 14.31 -7.81
C GLU A 92 -11.83 12.86 -7.70
N TYR A 93 -12.60 11.91 -8.23
CA TYR A 93 -12.28 10.48 -8.15
C TYR A 93 -11.55 9.96 -9.38
N VAL A 94 -11.45 10.74 -10.47
CA VAL A 94 -10.75 10.33 -11.68
C VAL A 94 -9.25 10.38 -11.43
N ASN A 95 -8.59 9.23 -11.56
CA ASN A 95 -7.13 9.14 -11.45
C ASN A 95 -6.42 9.47 -12.77
N ARG A 96 -5.08 9.47 -12.73
CA ARG A 96 -4.23 9.69 -13.92
C ARG A 96 -4.49 8.72 -15.09
N LYS A 97 -5.09 7.56 -14.82
CA LYS A 97 -5.46 6.54 -15.82
C LYS A 97 -6.90 6.71 -16.35
N GLY A 98 -7.58 7.81 -16.00
CA GLY A 98 -8.89 8.18 -16.55
C GLY A 98 -10.09 7.43 -15.98
N TYR A 99 -9.94 6.70 -14.86
CA TYR A 99 -11.05 6.00 -14.21
C TYR A 99 -11.28 6.43 -12.76
N THR A 100 -12.52 6.28 -12.28
CA THR A 100 -12.90 6.63 -10.91
C THR A 100 -12.38 5.61 -9.90
N SER A 101 -11.65 6.07 -8.89
CA SER A 101 -11.04 5.22 -7.87
C SER A 101 -10.96 5.88 -6.50
N ILE A 102 -10.72 5.07 -5.48
CA ILE A 102 -10.17 5.49 -4.19
C ILE A 102 -8.67 5.24 -4.25
N ASN A 103 -7.87 6.26 -3.92
CA ASN A 103 -6.42 6.10 -3.75
C ASN A 103 -6.14 5.63 -2.32
N VAL A 104 -5.41 4.53 -2.17
CA VAL A 104 -5.17 3.87 -0.88
C VAL A 104 -3.68 3.87 -0.60
N GLN A 105 -3.24 4.64 0.39
CA GLN A 105 -1.85 4.60 0.85
C GLN A 105 -1.66 3.47 1.84
N THR A 106 -0.61 2.67 1.64
CA THR A 106 -0.31 1.50 2.45
C THR A 106 1.16 1.47 2.83
N THR A 107 1.46 1.00 4.03
CA THR A 107 2.81 0.50 4.35
C THR A 107 2.79 -0.98 4.65
N CYS A 108 3.91 -1.64 4.38
CA CYS A 108 4.07 -3.06 4.66
C CYS A 108 5.41 -3.37 5.33
N ASP A 109 5.41 -4.46 6.10
CA ASP A 109 6.63 -5.02 6.67
C ASP A 109 7.29 -6.04 5.72
N ALA A 110 8.42 -6.59 6.17
CA ALA A 110 9.18 -7.59 5.41
C ALA A 110 8.45 -8.93 5.24
N SER A 111 7.31 -9.15 5.89
CA SER A 111 6.47 -10.35 5.74
C SER A 111 5.23 -10.08 4.88
N GLU A 112 5.21 -8.98 4.11
CA GLU A 112 4.09 -8.60 3.24
C GLU A 112 2.78 -8.46 4.03
N LYS A 113 2.88 -8.02 5.29
CA LYS A 113 1.75 -7.64 6.15
C LYS A 113 1.54 -6.13 6.11
N PHE A 114 0.29 -5.70 6.10
CA PHE A 114 -0.08 -4.29 6.25
C PHE A 114 0.37 -3.79 7.63
N THR A 115 1.14 -2.71 7.66
CA THR A 115 1.48 -1.98 8.89
C THR A 115 0.73 -0.66 9.01
N SER A 116 0.26 -0.10 7.90
CA SER A 116 -0.69 1.01 7.89
C SER A 116 -1.55 0.97 6.63
N ILE A 117 -2.75 1.54 6.70
CA ILE A 117 -3.62 1.70 5.54
C ILE A 117 -4.48 2.96 5.68
N ASP A 118 -4.55 3.77 4.62
CA ASP A 118 -5.43 4.93 4.54
C ASP A 118 -6.18 4.94 3.20
N ALA A 119 -7.48 4.69 3.26
CA ALA A 119 -8.37 4.57 2.10
C ALA A 119 -9.36 5.74 2.00
N GLN A 120 -9.00 6.92 2.50
CA GLN A 120 -9.88 8.10 2.56
C GLN A 120 -9.68 9.08 1.39
N TRP A 121 -8.80 8.76 0.44
CA TRP A 121 -8.40 9.69 -0.62
C TRP A 121 -9.11 9.41 -1.93
N SER A 122 -9.62 10.47 -2.55
CA SER A 122 -10.18 10.40 -3.90
C SER A 122 -9.08 10.08 -4.92
N GLY A 123 -9.44 9.42 -6.02
CA GLY A 123 -8.49 8.95 -7.03
C GLY A 123 -7.64 10.02 -7.72
N SER A 124 -8.05 11.29 -7.71
CA SER A 124 -7.24 12.39 -8.27
C SER A 124 -6.10 12.85 -7.37
N VAL A 125 -6.08 12.44 -6.09
CA VAL A 125 -5.09 12.91 -5.12
C VAL A 125 -3.76 12.20 -5.35
N HIS A 126 -2.70 12.99 -5.58
CA HIS A 126 -1.33 12.49 -5.75
C HIS A 126 -0.76 11.85 -4.47
N ASP A 127 0.02 10.80 -4.66
CA ASP A 127 0.62 10.00 -3.59
C ASP A 127 1.47 10.81 -2.62
N GLY A 128 2.28 11.74 -3.14
CA GLY A 128 3.07 12.67 -2.33
C GLY A 128 2.23 13.58 -1.42
N ARG A 129 1.01 13.96 -1.83
CA ARG A 129 0.08 14.73 -0.98
C ARG A 129 -0.48 13.87 0.15
N ILE A 130 -0.82 12.61 -0.14
CA ILE A 130 -1.29 11.67 0.88
C ILE A 130 -0.19 11.43 1.91
N TRP A 131 1.04 11.16 1.45
CA TRP A 131 2.19 10.94 2.32
C TRP A 131 2.45 12.10 3.28
N ARG A 132 2.42 13.34 2.79
CA ARG A 132 2.63 14.55 3.62
C ARG A 132 1.60 14.72 4.74
N ARG A 133 0.42 14.11 4.61
CA ARG A 133 -0.67 14.19 5.59
C ARG A 133 -0.84 12.90 6.40
N SER A 134 0.02 11.91 6.18
CA SER A 134 -0.08 10.61 6.82
C SER A 134 0.46 10.62 8.26
N ILE A 135 -0.20 9.90 9.16
CA ILE A 135 0.29 9.65 10.52
C ILE A 135 1.65 8.94 10.51
N VAL A 136 1.92 8.13 9.49
CA VAL A 136 3.19 7.42 9.32
C VAL A 136 4.35 8.42 9.11
N ASN A 137 4.15 9.44 8.28
CA ASN A 137 5.13 10.51 8.10
C ASN A 137 5.38 11.26 9.41
N GLU A 138 4.30 11.61 10.12
CA GLU A 138 4.39 12.28 11.42
C GLU A 138 5.24 11.48 12.41
N VAL A 139 4.96 10.18 12.58
CA VAL A 139 5.72 9.28 13.46
C VAL A 139 7.19 9.21 13.04
N LEU A 140 7.50 8.94 11.77
CA LEU A 140 8.88 8.74 11.33
C LEU A 140 9.72 10.02 11.37
N SER A 141 9.09 11.19 11.18
CA SER A 141 9.79 12.48 11.24
C SER A 141 10.45 12.74 12.60
N GLN A 142 9.88 12.18 13.68
CA GLN A 142 10.38 12.33 15.05
C GLN A 142 11.75 11.64 15.25
N PHE A 143 12.06 10.61 14.45
CA PHE A 143 13.28 9.81 14.57
C PHE A 143 14.43 10.29 13.67
N LYS A 144 14.26 11.44 12.99
CA LYS A 144 15.31 12.15 12.24
C LYS A 144 16.10 11.26 11.26
N GLY A 145 15.42 10.29 10.65
CA GLY A 145 16.03 9.37 9.68
C GLY A 145 16.77 8.17 10.28
N SER A 146 16.57 7.86 11.57
CA SER A 146 17.07 6.58 12.16
C SER A 146 16.36 5.36 11.56
N PHE A 147 15.15 5.56 11.07
CA PHE A 147 14.31 4.58 10.38
C PHE A 147 13.76 5.21 9.09
N CYS A 148 13.52 4.39 8.06
CA CYS A 148 12.94 4.86 6.81
C CYS A 148 12.08 3.80 6.12
N LEU A 149 11.24 4.27 5.20
CA LEU A 149 10.49 3.44 4.27
C LEU A 149 11.09 3.57 2.86
N LEU A 150 10.85 2.58 2.02
CA LEU A 150 11.09 2.66 0.58
C LEU A 150 9.82 3.13 -0.13
N GLY A 151 9.89 4.24 -0.85
CA GLY A 151 8.82 4.76 -1.70
C GLY A 151 9.20 4.68 -3.18
N ASP A 152 8.20 4.77 -4.06
CA ASP A 152 8.45 4.92 -5.49
C ASP A 152 9.00 6.31 -5.88
N SER A 153 9.24 6.55 -7.17
CA SER A 153 9.73 7.84 -7.65
C SER A 153 8.73 8.99 -7.57
N GLY A 154 7.46 8.70 -7.29
CA GLY A 154 6.40 9.71 -7.17
C GLY A 154 6.40 10.45 -5.84
N TYR A 155 7.17 9.96 -4.88
CA TYR A 155 7.36 10.61 -3.59
C TYR A 155 8.58 11.53 -3.57
N GLY A 156 8.49 12.60 -2.78
CA GLY A 156 9.65 13.41 -2.43
C GLY A 156 10.58 12.66 -1.46
N ILE A 157 11.88 12.58 -1.80
CA ILE A 157 12.90 11.99 -0.92
C ILE A 157 13.02 12.77 0.39
N SER A 158 13.19 12.05 1.50
CA SER A 158 13.44 12.60 2.83
C SER A 158 14.28 11.62 3.66
N PRO A 159 14.77 11.99 4.87
CA PRO A 159 15.55 11.08 5.71
C PRO A 159 14.81 9.81 6.14
N TRP A 160 13.48 9.81 6.07
CA TRP A 160 12.62 8.68 6.44
C TRP A 160 11.81 8.10 5.27
N LEU A 161 12.01 8.59 4.04
CA LEU A 161 11.44 8.00 2.83
C LEU A 161 12.47 8.04 1.69
N LEU A 162 13.00 6.87 1.34
CA LEU A 162 13.98 6.71 0.27
C LEU A 162 13.30 6.40 -1.05
N THR A 163 13.68 7.14 -2.09
CA THR A 163 13.19 6.97 -3.45
C THR A 163 14.36 6.68 -4.41
N PRO A 164 14.13 6.06 -5.57
CA PRO A 164 15.20 5.75 -6.52
C PRO A 164 15.76 7.02 -7.17
N PHE A 165 16.91 6.91 -7.83
CA PHE A 165 17.44 7.94 -8.72
C PHE A 165 16.65 7.99 -10.03
N LYS A 166 16.35 9.20 -10.52
CA LYS A 166 15.64 9.42 -11.79
C LYS A 166 16.18 10.70 -12.47
N PRO A 167 16.97 10.61 -13.56
CA PRO A 167 17.63 9.40 -14.07
C PRO A 167 18.77 8.94 -13.14
N ALA A 168 19.13 7.65 -13.20
CA ALA A 168 20.40 7.17 -12.66
C ALA A 168 21.52 7.50 -13.65
N ILE A 169 22.54 8.22 -13.19
CA ILE A 169 23.60 8.77 -14.06
C ILE A 169 24.94 8.02 -13.96
N ASN A 170 25.07 7.09 -13.01
CA ASN A 170 26.28 6.30 -12.83
C ASN A 170 25.98 4.90 -12.27
N ARG A 171 26.98 4.02 -12.32
CA ARG A 171 26.86 2.61 -11.90
C ARG A 171 26.47 2.43 -10.43
N GLN A 172 26.87 3.33 -9.54
CA GLN A 172 26.52 3.25 -8.12
C GLN A 172 25.03 3.53 -7.91
N GLN A 173 24.49 4.52 -8.63
CA GLN A 173 23.07 4.84 -8.63
C GLN A 173 22.22 3.74 -9.27
N GLU A 174 22.68 3.13 -10.36
CA GLU A 174 22.04 1.96 -10.98
C GLU A 174 21.96 0.78 -10.00
N ARG A 175 23.07 0.48 -9.31
CA ARG A 175 23.13 -0.56 -8.27
C ARG A 175 22.20 -0.25 -7.11
N PHE A 176 22.15 1.00 -6.65
CA PHE A 176 21.19 1.42 -5.62
C PHE A 176 19.75 1.21 -6.09
N ASN A 177 19.40 1.64 -7.31
CA ASN A 177 18.06 1.47 -7.87
C ASN A 177 17.67 -0.01 -7.99
N LEU A 178 18.61 -0.88 -8.37
CA LEU A 178 18.38 -2.32 -8.42
C LEU A 178 18.07 -2.90 -7.03
N LEU A 179 18.83 -2.52 -6.00
CA LEU A 179 18.56 -2.93 -4.62
C LEU A 179 17.23 -2.36 -4.11
N HIS A 180 16.98 -1.07 -4.34
CA HIS A 180 15.75 -0.39 -3.95
C HIS A 180 14.54 -1.07 -4.57
N SER A 181 14.55 -1.32 -5.87
CA SER A 181 13.48 -2.02 -6.59
C SER A 181 13.24 -3.44 -6.03
N ARG A 182 14.31 -4.21 -5.82
CA ARG A 182 14.24 -5.57 -5.27
C ARG A 182 13.61 -5.62 -3.89
N GLU A 183 13.85 -4.63 -3.04
CA GLU A 183 13.27 -4.57 -1.69
C GLU A 183 11.85 -4.01 -1.72
N ARG A 184 11.59 -3.00 -2.55
CA ARG A 184 10.29 -2.35 -2.70
C ARG A 184 9.24 -3.31 -3.28
N VAL A 185 9.63 -4.27 -4.12
CA VAL A 185 8.71 -5.29 -4.69
C VAL A 185 7.86 -6.00 -3.63
N THR A 186 8.27 -5.99 -2.35
CA THR A 186 7.50 -6.49 -1.21
C THR A 186 6.09 -5.90 -1.15
N ILE A 187 5.92 -4.59 -1.39
CA ILE A 187 4.59 -3.95 -1.34
C ILE A 187 3.75 -4.27 -2.57
N GLU A 188 4.38 -4.40 -3.73
CA GLU A 188 3.72 -4.83 -4.97
C GLU A 188 3.19 -6.27 -4.83
N ARG A 189 4.00 -7.16 -4.25
CA ARG A 189 3.59 -8.53 -3.91
C ARG A 189 2.44 -8.56 -2.93
N LEU A 190 2.44 -7.69 -1.92
CA LEU A 190 1.32 -7.54 -1.01
C LEU A 190 0.03 -7.14 -1.76
N PHE A 191 0.10 -6.17 -2.67
CA PHE A 191 -1.08 -5.76 -3.45
C PHE A 191 -1.56 -6.85 -4.40
N GLY A 192 -0.65 -7.57 -5.06
CA GLY A 192 -0.98 -8.72 -5.91
C GLY A 192 -1.74 -9.78 -5.12
N GLN A 193 -1.19 -10.21 -3.97
CA GLN A 193 -1.85 -11.16 -3.08
C GLN A 193 -3.21 -10.68 -2.59
N LEU A 194 -3.33 -9.40 -2.22
CA LEU A 194 -4.59 -8.84 -1.75
C LEU A 194 -5.68 -8.95 -2.83
N LYS A 195 -5.36 -8.60 -4.08
CA LYS A 195 -6.31 -8.62 -5.20
C LYS A 195 -6.63 -10.03 -5.68
N MET A 196 -5.68 -10.96 -5.58
CA MET A 196 -5.93 -12.39 -5.83
C MET A 196 -6.84 -13.00 -4.76
N ARG A 197 -6.60 -12.68 -3.47
CA ARG A 197 -7.41 -13.16 -2.34
C ARG A 197 -8.81 -12.58 -2.36
N PHE A 198 -8.92 -11.30 -2.70
CA PHE A 198 -10.16 -10.55 -2.72
C PHE A 198 -10.38 -9.89 -4.09
N PRO A 199 -10.82 -10.68 -5.09
CA PRO A 199 -11.12 -10.21 -6.45
C PRO A 199 -12.03 -8.99 -6.53
N ILE A 200 -12.86 -8.73 -5.51
CA ILE A 200 -13.65 -7.49 -5.40
C ILE A 200 -12.78 -6.22 -5.54
N LEU A 201 -11.52 -6.25 -5.06
CA LEU A 201 -10.57 -5.13 -5.13
C LEU A 201 -9.81 -5.06 -6.46
N GLY A 202 -9.70 -6.17 -7.19
CA GLY A 202 -9.16 -6.21 -8.55
C GLY A 202 -10.18 -5.74 -9.61
N ASN A 203 -11.46 -5.69 -9.24
CA ASN A 203 -12.57 -5.31 -10.11
C ASN A 203 -13.17 -3.95 -9.73
N THR A 204 -14.25 -3.56 -10.42
CA THR A 204 -15.01 -2.35 -10.05
C THR A 204 -15.87 -2.66 -8.83
N VAL A 205 -15.59 -2.04 -7.70
CA VAL A 205 -16.39 -2.18 -6.48
C VAL A 205 -17.76 -1.51 -6.68
N ARG A 206 -18.83 -2.31 -6.69
CA ARG A 206 -20.20 -1.88 -7.03
C ARG A 206 -21.08 -1.54 -5.83
N VAL A 207 -20.49 -0.93 -4.79
CA VAL A 207 -21.23 -0.39 -3.64
C VAL A 207 -21.17 1.13 -3.63
N SER A 208 -21.87 1.77 -2.69
CA SER A 208 -21.70 3.21 -2.46
C SER A 208 -20.24 3.52 -2.12
N SER A 209 -19.71 4.64 -2.62
CA SER A 209 -18.33 5.08 -2.37
C SER A 209 -18.00 5.12 -0.87
N GLU A 210 -18.96 5.48 -0.03
CA GLU A 210 -18.85 5.50 1.44
C GLU A 210 -18.54 4.11 2.07
N LYS A 211 -18.95 3.02 1.43
CA LYS A 211 -18.69 1.65 1.91
C LYS A 211 -17.35 1.10 1.44
N VAL A 212 -16.79 1.65 0.36
CA VAL A 212 -15.56 1.15 -0.26
C VAL A 212 -14.37 1.17 0.72
N PRO A 213 -14.10 2.25 1.48
CA PRO A 213 -13.00 2.27 2.45
C PRO A 213 -13.10 1.15 3.50
N LYS A 214 -14.31 0.82 3.96
CA LYS A 214 -14.53 -0.28 4.90
C LYS A 214 -14.21 -1.64 4.28
N ILE A 215 -14.61 -1.86 3.02
CA ILE A 215 -14.30 -3.10 2.30
C ILE A 215 -12.78 -3.25 2.16
N ILE A 216 -12.10 -2.19 1.76
CA ILE A 216 -10.63 -2.16 1.62
C ILE A 216 -9.96 -2.51 2.96
N LEU A 217 -10.33 -1.81 4.03
CA LEU A 217 -9.80 -2.06 5.38
C LEU A 217 -10.04 -3.51 5.83
N CYS A 218 -11.26 -4.02 5.60
CA CYS A 218 -11.60 -5.40 5.95
C CYS A 218 -10.75 -6.42 5.19
N CYS A 219 -10.52 -6.21 3.89
CA CYS A 219 -9.66 -7.08 3.09
C CYS A 219 -8.21 -7.07 3.61
N ALA A 220 -7.69 -5.90 3.97
CA ALA A 220 -6.34 -5.77 4.55
C ALA A 220 -6.23 -6.50 5.91
N VAL A 221 -7.24 -6.40 6.77
CA VAL A 221 -7.31 -7.14 8.04
C VAL A 221 -7.31 -8.65 7.79
N LEU A 222 -8.18 -9.13 6.89
CA LEU A 222 -8.25 -10.56 6.56
C LEU A 222 -6.97 -11.07 5.89
N HIS A 223 -6.28 -10.25 5.09
CA HIS A 223 -4.96 -10.59 4.56
C HIS A 223 -3.93 -10.78 5.67
N ASN A 224 -3.85 -9.86 6.63
CA ASN A 224 -2.94 -10.01 7.77
C ASN A 224 -3.28 -11.24 8.63
N VAL A 225 -4.57 -11.55 8.82
CA VAL A 225 -5.01 -12.79 9.48
C VAL A 225 -4.55 -14.03 8.70
N ALA A 226 -4.70 -14.05 7.37
CA ALA A 226 -4.22 -15.16 6.57
C ALA A 226 -2.69 -15.33 6.67
N LYS A 227 -1.93 -14.22 6.61
CA LYS A 227 -0.47 -14.22 6.86
C LYS A 227 -0.11 -14.66 8.29
N TYR A 228 -0.98 -14.50 9.27
CA TYR A 228 -0.78 -15.03 10.62
C TYR A 228 -1.04 -16.53 10.71
N LEU A 229 -2.00 -17.04 9.93
CA LEU A 229 -2.34 -18.46 9.85
C LEU A 229 -1.43 -19.25 8.89
N ASN A 230 -0.44 -18.60 8.26
CA ASN A 230 0.41 -19.17 7.21
C ASN A 230 -0.40 -19.70 5.99
N ASP A 231 -1.52 -19.06 5.70
CA ASP A 231 -2.31 -19.28 4.48
C ASP A 231 -1.75 -18.41 3.35
N ASP A 232 -0.51 -18.69 2.95
CA ASP A 232 0.20 -17.96 1.90
C ASP A 232 -0.20 -18.44 0.50
N PHE A 233 -0.33 -17.50 -0.44
CA PHE A 233 -0.47 -17.83 -1.86
C PHE A 233 0.89 -18.25 -2.43
N ASN A 234 0.91 -19.31 -3.24
CA ASN A 234 2.09 -19.67 -4.00
C ASN A 234 2.19 -18.72 -5.22
N LEU A 235 2.95 -17.64 -5.08
CA LEU A 235 3.02 -16.55 -6.07
C LEU A 235 3.86 -16.89 -7.30
N GLU A 236 4.55 -18.04 -7.32
CA GLU A 236 5.37 -18.47 -8.46
C GLU A 236 4.56 -18.63 -9.76
N GLU A 237 3.24 -18.79 -9.68
CA GLU A 237 2.35 -18.95 -10.84
C GLU A 237 1.65 -17.66 -11.30
N ALA A 238 1.73 -16.55 -10.56
CA ALA A 238 0.84 -15.39 -10.77
C ALA A 238 1.55 -14.09 -11.21
N PHE A 239 2.88 -14.03 -11.14
CA PHE A 239 3.67 -12.90 -11.60
C PHE A 239 4.44 -13.27 -12.87
N GLU A 240 3.73 -13.55 -13.97
CA GLU A 240 4.30 -13.33 -15.30
C GLU A 240 4.42 -11.81 -15.47
N ASP A 241 5.66 -11.32 -15.42
CA ASP A 241 6.16 -10.01 -15.85
C ASP A 241 5.08 -9.03 -16.38
N GLU A 242 4.29 -8.41 -15.50
CA GLU A 242 3.63 -7.16 -15.87
C GLU A 242 4.73 -6.11 -15.92
N PRO A 243 4.98 -5.47 -17.08
CA PRO A 243 6.00 -4.45 -17.18
C PRO A 243 5.69 -3.35 -16.17
N LEU A 244 6.72 -2.90 -15.47
CA LEU A 244 6.66 -1.70 -14.65
C LEU A 244 6.06 -0.59 -15.52
N ASP A 245 4.85 -0.13 -15.19
CA ASP A 245 4.35 1.11 -15.77
C ASP A 245 5.41 2.17 -15.44
N GLU A 246 6.17 2.62 -16.44
CA GLU A 246 7.01 3.81 -16.34
C GLU A 246 6.05 4.99 -16.20
N VAL A 247 5.68 5.27 -14.95
CA VAL A 247 4.86 6.44 -14.69
C VAL A 247 5.77 7.66 -14.84
N MET A 248 5.46 8.47 -15.85
CA MET A 248 5.85 9.87 -15.87
C MET A 248 5.17 10.55 -14.68
N TYR A 249 5.92 10.74 -13.61
CA TYR A 249 5.57 11.69 -12.58
C TYR A 249 5.85 13.08 -13.16
N GLU A 250 4.85 13.96 -13.14
CA GLU A 250 5.12 15.39 -13.21
C GLU A 250 5.91 15.73 -11.94
N ASP A 251 7.13 16.20 -12.12
CA ASP A 251 8.00 16.63 -11.01
C ASP A 251 7.24 17.70 -10.20
N GLU A 252 6.88 17.41 -8.94
CA GLU A 252 6.52 18.47 -8.00
C GLU A 252 7.75 19.40 -7.93
N GLU A 253 7.58 20.67 -8.31
CA GLU A 253 8.64 21.68 -8.46
C GLU A 253 9.81 21.46 -7.48
N ASP A 254 10.94 21.10 -8.10
CA ASP A 254 12.19 20.64 -7.51
C ASP A 254 12.90 21.82 -6.80
N ASP A 255 12.38 22.27 -5.67
CA ASP A 255 13.04 23.31 -4.88
C ASP A 255 14.21 22.68 -4.10
N ASP A 256 15.39 22.71 -4.72
CA ASP A 256 16.67 22.37 -4.10
C ASP A 256 16.94 23.14 -2.79
N ARG A 257 16.17 24.19 -2.46
CA ARG A 257 16.22 24.86 -1.16
C ARG A 257 15.54 24.09 -0.04
N ASN A 258 14.74 23.06 -0.33
CA ASN A 258 14.06 22.25 0.69
C ASN A 258 15.09 21.48 1.55
N PRO A 259 15.24 21.82 2.85
CA PRO A 259 16.22 21.18 3.72
C PRO A 259 15.98 19.67 3.90
N LEU A 260 14.72 19.22 3.89
CA LEU A 260 14.38 17.80 4.03
C LEU A 260 14.86 16.98 2.84
N ARG A 261 14.73 17.51 1.63
CA ARG A 261 15.21 16.86 0.40
C ARG A 261 16.72 16.67 0.47
N ARG A 262 17.48 17.71 0.85
CA ARG A 262 18.94 17.64 1.01
C ARG A 262 19.37 16.56 2.01
N LEU A 263 18.68 16.49 3.16
CA LEU A 263 18.95 15.46 4.15
C LEU A 263 18.61 14.05 3.65
N GLY A 264 17.53 13.90 2.88
CA GLY A 264 17.17 12.63 2.24
C GLY A 264 18.19 12.18 1.18
N VAL A 265 18.62 13.10 0.31
CA VAL A 265 19.68 12.84 -0.69
C VAL A 265 20.97 12.45 0.01
N ARG A 266 21.40 13.20 1.02
CA ARG A 266 22.60 12.88 1.80
C ARG A 266 22.50 11.48 2.43
N LYS A 267 21.36 11.14 3.03
CA LYS A 267 21.15 9.80 3.59
C LYS A 267 21.30 8.71 2.53
N ARG A 268 20.74 8.91 1.32
CA ARG A 268 20.88 7.95 0.22
C ARG A 268 22.33 7.79 -0.23
N GLU A 269 23.08 8.89 -0.34
CA GLU A 269 24.52 8.88 -0.63
C GLU A 269 25.32 8.15 0.47
N ASP A 270 25.03 8.42 1.75
CA ASP A 270 25.66 7.73 2.88
C ASP A 270 25.38 6.20 2.83
N ILE A 271 24.18 5.80 2.44
CA ILE A 271 23.82 4.38 2.25
C ILE A 271 24.63 3.75 1.12
N ILE A 272 24.79 4.42 -0.02
CA ILE A 272 25.62 3.95 -1.13
C ILE A 272 27.06 3.71 -0.68
N ALA A 273 27.61 4.66 0.09
CA ALA A 273 28.96 4.54 0.64
C ALA A 273 29.09 3.35 1.61
N VAL A 274 28.11 3.16 2.51
CA VAL A 274 28.10 2.02 3.45
C VAL A 274 28.00 0.67 2.73
N LEU A 275 27.24 0.61 1.64
CA LEU A 275 27.04 -0.61 0.86
C LEU A 275 28.18 -0.90 -0.14
N ASN A 276 29.16 -0.01 -0.27
CA ASN A 276 30.28 -0.10 -1.24
C ASN A 276 29.81 -0.37 -2.69
N LEU A 277 28.74 0.31 -3.12
CA LEU A 277 28.16 0.14 -4.47
C LEU A 277 28.98 0.82 -5.56
#